data_AF-A0AAE9WTI9-F1
#
_entry.id   AF-A0AAE9WTI9-F1
#
_cell.length_a   1.000
_cell.length_b   1.000
_cell.length_c   1.000
_cell.angle_alpha   90.00
_cell.angle_beta   90.00
_cell.angle_gamma   90.00
#
_symmetry.space_group_name_H-M   'P 1'
#
loop_
_entity.id
_entity.type
_entity.pdbx_description
1 polymer ?
#
loop_
_entity_poly.entity_id
_entity_poly.type
_entity_poly.pdbx_seq_one_letter_code
_entity_poly.pdbx_strand_id
1 'polypeptide(L)'
;MSKFYDAFILLCDICTGVDENSSNCGNYLEKAKKFVEIYDEFNEDYYNGRDSPYNQLLSTLSDDYYNLKSICYDFPLLPTYSRKYVIKSTLIPIAFIFVAVSIFLGIAYKYSSLGFRKRFQKQCLRERIKNIKKKLIINKLF
;
A
#
# COMPACT_ATOMS: atom_id res chain seq x y z
N MET A 1 -19.79 19.56 6.47
CA MET A 1 -20.17 20.21 7.74
C MET A 1 -21.23 19.45 8.52
N SER A 2 -22.34 18.99 7.91
CA SER A 2 -23.37 18.23 8.64
C SER A 2 -22.82 17.00 9.38
N LYS A 3 -22.05 16.15 8.70
CA LYS A 3 -21.56 14.90 9.28
C LYS A 3 -20.54 15.06 10.42
N PHE A 4 -19.75 16.13 10.41
CA PHE A 4 -18.87 16.46 11.55
C PHE A 4 -19.70 16.84 12.78
N TYR A 5 -20.73 17.66 12.58
CA TYR A 5 -21.64 18.06 13.64
C TYR A 5 -22.41 16.84 14.20
N ASP A 6 -22.78 15.89 13.34
CA ASP A 6 -23.39 14.63 13.77
C ASP A 6 -22.45 13.80 14.65
N ALA A 7 -21.17 13.68 14.26
CA ALA A 7 -20.14 13.00 15.07
C ALA A 7 -19.91 13.73 16.40
N PHE A 8 -19.85 15.06 16.37
CA PHE A 8 -19.68 15.89 17.57
C PHE A 8 -20.86 15.74 18.53
N ILE A 9 -22.10 15.78 18.04
CA ILE A 9 -23.30 15.54 18.87
C ILE A 9 -23.23 14.15 19.52
N LEU A 10 -22.90 13.10 18.75
CA LEU A 10 -22.77 11.75 19.30
C LEU A 10 -21.73 11.70 20.42
N LEU A 11 -20.60 12.41 20.25
CA LEU A 11 -19.57 12.49 21.27
C LEU A 11 -20.07 13.21 22.53
N CYS A 12 -20.72 14.36 22.38
CA CYS A 12 -21.33 15.10 23.49
C CYS A 12 -22.40 14.28 24.24
N ASP A 13 -23.23 13.53 23.51
CA ASP A 13 -24.23 12.63 24.07
C ASP A 13 -23.62 11.52 24.93
N ILE A 14 -22.43 11.04 24.54
CA ILE A 14 -21.68 10.05 25.32
C ILE A 14 -21.05 10.75 26.54
N CYS A 15 -20.38 11.90 26.35
CA CYS A 15 -19.74 12.66 27.44
C CYS A 15 -20.72 13.09 28.54
N THR A 16 -21.94 13.47 28.17
CA THR A 16 -22.97 13.90 29.15
C THR A 16 -23.51 12.74 29.98
N GLY A 17 -23.43 11.53 29.45
CA GLY A 17 -23.96 10.33 30.08
C GLY A 17 -22.92 9.45 30.77
N VAL A 18 -21.64 9.67 30.49
CA VAL A 18 -20.50 8.98 31.08
C VAL A 18 -19.83 9.93 32.05
N ASP A 19 -19.96 9.67 33.35
CA ASP A 19 -19.21 10.36 34.40
C ASP A 19 -18.06 9.48 34.92
N GLU A 20 -17.08 10.11 35.58
CA GLU A 20 -15.91 9.41 36.14
C GLU A 20 -16.27 8.41 37.26
N ASN A 21 -17.47 8.51 37.83
CA ASN A 21 -17.87 7.79 39.05
C ASN A 21 -18.90 6.67 38.82
N SER A 22 -19.61 6.64 37.69
CA SER A 22 -20.64 5.65 37.35
C SER A 22 -20.76 5.47 35.83
N SER A 23 -19.73 4.90 35.22
CA SER A 23 -19.72 4.77 33.76
C SER A 23 -20.74 3.72 33.27
N ASN A 24 -21.94 4.18 32.88
CA ASN A 24 -22.95 3.37 32.19
C ASN A 24 -22.53 3.12 30.72
N CYS A 25 -21.27 2.76 30.48
CA CYS A 25 -20.68 2.59 29.13
C CYS A 25 -21.53 1.68 28.24
N GLY A 26 -22.14 0.64 28.82
CA GLY A 26 -23.03 -0.28 28.10
C GLY A 26 -24.17 0.44 27.35
N ASN A 27 -24.75 1.49 27.94
CA ASN A 27 -25.86 2.25 27.34
C ASN A 27 -25.40 3.10 26.14
N TYR A 28 -24.11 3.42 26.07
CA TYR A 28 -23.53 4.29 25.05
C TYR A 28 -22.71 3.54 24.00
N LEU A 29 -22.52 2.23 24.17
CA LEU A 29 -21.74 1.39 23.25
C LEU A 29 -22.25 1.49 21.80
N GLU A 30 -23.56 1.51 21.59
CA GLU A 30 -24.13 1.64 20.24
C GLU A 30 -23.85 3.02 19.63
N LYS A 31 -23.93 4.10 20.43
CA LYS A 31 -23.57 5.45 19.99
C LYS A 31 -22.07 5.55 19.68
N ALA A 32 -21.22 4.95 20.50
CA ALA A 32 -19.78 4.89 20.28
C ALA A 32 -19.43 4.14 18.99
N LYS A 33 -20.14 3.06 18.66
CA LYS A 33 -20.00 2.36 17.38
C LYS A 33 -20.38 3.25 16.19
N LYS A 34 -21.51 3.95 16.27
CA LYS A 34 -21.95 4.91 15.23
C LYS A 34 -20.93 6.05 15.06
N PHE A 35 -20.39 6.57 16.15
CA PHE A 35 -19.33 7.57 16.12
C PHE A 35 -18.10 7.08 15.34
N VAL A 36 -17.60 5.88 15.65
CA VAL A 36 -16.42 5.32 14.97
C VAL A 36 -16.68 5.10 13.47
N GLU A 37 -17.88 4.65 13.10
CA GLU A 37 -18.26 4.47 11.70
C GLU A 37 -18.28 5.80 10.92
N ILE A 38 -18.89 6.85 11.51
CA ILE A 38 -18.89 8.20 10.93
C ILE A 38 -17.45 8.72 10.84
N TYR A 39 -16.64 8.56 11.89
CA TYR A 39 -15.24 9.00 11.90
C TYR A 39 -14.41 8.34 10.80
N ASP A 40 -14.58 7.03 10.55
CA ASP A 40 -13.86 6.31 9.47
C ASP A 40 -14.15 6.91 8.09
N GLU A 41 -15.39 7.33 7.84
CA GLU A 41 -15.79 7.97 6.58
C GLU A 41 -15.06 9.31 6.35
N PHE A 42 -14.88 10.13 7.40
CA PHE A 42 -14.19 11.43 7.31
C PHE A 42 -12.66 11.32 7.32
N ASN A 43 -12.14 10.25 7.92
CA ASN A 43 -10.70 10.00 7.99
C ASN A 43 -10.10 9.71 6.61
N GLU A 44 -10.91 9.38 5.59
CA GLU A 44 -10.46 9.15 4.20
C GLU A 44 -9.54 10.25 3.64
N ASP A 45 -9.83 11.51 3.97
CA ASP A 45 -9.10 12.67 3.45
C ASP A 45 -8.11 13.31 4.44
N TYR A 46 -7.98 12.75 5.64
CA TYR A 46 -7.12 13.30 6.70
C TYR A 46 -5.68 13.52 6.24
N TYR A 47 -5.12 12.61 5.43
CA TYR A 47 -3.72 12.72 5.00
C TYR A 47 -3.47 13.73 3.87
N ASN A 48 -4.50 14.36 3.29
CA ASN A 48 -4.33 15.30 2.17
C ASN A 48 -3.99 16.73 2.60
N GLY A 49 -4.03 17.05 3.91
CA GLY A 49 -3.74 18.39 4.39
C GLY A 49 -3.54 18.46 5.90
N ARG A 50 -2.55 17.73 6.44
CA ARG A 50 -2.28 17.53 7.89
C ARG A 50 -2.44 18.80 8.75
N ASP A 51 -2.08 19.97 8.23
CA ASP A 51 -2.14 21.26 8.93
C ASP A 51 -3.38 22.09 8.61
N SER A 52 -4.36 21.50 7.93
CA SER A 52 -5.62 22.17 7.62
C SER A 52 -6.46 22.34 8.89
N PRO A 53 -7.26 23.42 8.99
CA PRO A 53 -8.21 23.60 10.09
C PRO A 53 -9.16 22.40 10.27
N TYR A 54 -9.50 21.72 9.17
CA TYR A 54 -10.31 20.51 9.19
C TYR A 54 -9.63 19.36 9.95
N ASN A 55 -8.34 19.14 9.70
CA ASN A 55 -7.60 18.07 10.38
C ASN A 55 -7.31 18.37 11.84
N GLN A 56 -7.12 19.64 12.19
CA GLN A 56 -7.05 20.07 13.59
C GLN A 56 -8.36 19.75 14.31
N LEU A 57 -9.50 20.04 13.69
CA LEU A 57 -10.82 19.73 14.24
C LEU A 57 -11.02 18.22 14.43
N LEU A 58 -10.60 17.41 13.44
CA LEU A 58 -10.70 15.95 13.50
C LEU A 58 -9.75 15.36 14.56
N SER A 59 -8.54 15.90 14.72
CA SER A 59 -7.62 15.45 15.76
C SER A 59 -8.16 15.75 17.16
N THR A 60 -8.75 16.93 17.38
CA THR A 60 -9.40 17.24 18.66
C THR A 60 -10.52 16.23 18.96
N LEU A 61 -11.37 15.93 17.98
CA LEU A 61 -12.44 14.95 18.14
C LEU A 61 -11.92 13.54 18.46
N SER A 62 -10.79 13.16 17.86
CA SER A 62 -10.10 11.89 18.13
C SER A 62 -9.55 11.83 19.56
N ASP A 63 -8.90 12.90 20.00
CA ASP A 63 -8.31 12.99 21.34
C ASP A 63 -9.41 12.95 22.42
N ASP A 64 -10.51 13.66 22.21
CA ASP A 64 -11.68 13.63 23.10
C ASP A 64 -12.29 12.23 23.19
N TYR A 65 -12.42 11.53 22.06
CA TYR A 65 -12.89 10.13 22.06
C TYR A 65 -11.91 9.18 22.76
N TYR A 66 -10.61 9.40 22.62
CA TYR A 66 -9.60 8.59 23.32
C TYR A 66 -9.70 8.75 24.84
N ASN A 67 -9.92 9.98 25.31
CA ASN A 67 -10.19 10.26 26.72
C ASN A 67 -11.46 9.52 27.19
N LEU A 68 -12.55 9.55 26.43
CA LEU A 68 -13.76 8.77 26.74
C LEU A 68 -13.50 7.27 26.79
N LYS A 69 -12.77 6.73 25.82
CA LYS A 69 -12.41 5.32 25.77
C LYS A 69 -11.55 4.91 26.96
N SER A 70 -10.73 5.81 27.50
CA SER A 70 -9.96 5.54 28.71
C SER A 70 -10.84 5.29 29.94
N ILE A 71 -12.07 5.83 29.94
CA ILE A 71 -13.11 5.57 30.93
C ILE A 71 -13.92 4.33 30.55
N CYS A 72 -14.26 4.18 29.26
CA CYS A 72 -15.06 3.09 28.70
C CYS A 72 -14.24 2.16 27.80
N TYR A 73 -13.52 1.20 28.39
CA TYR A 73 -12.61 0.32 27.64
C TYR A 73 -13.28 -0.55 26.56
N ASP A 74 -14.57 -0.87 26.73
CA ASP A 74 -15.36 -1.67 25.79
C ASP A 74 -15.68 -0.93 24.48
N PHE A 75 -15.43 0.38 24.42
CA PHE A 75 -15.66 1.15 23.21
C PHE A 75 -14.72 0.74 22.09
N PRO A 76 -15.20 0.76 20.84
CA PRO A 76 -14.38 0.44 19.68
C PRO A 76 -13.15 1.36 19.56
N LEU A 77 -12.11 0.89 18.88
CA LEU A 77 -10.95 1.73 18.53
C LEU A 77 -11.27 2.58 17.32
N LEU A 78 -10.71 3.79 17.28
CA LEU A 78 -10.73 4.61 16.07
C LEU A 78 -9.78 4.03 15.01
N PRO A 79 -10.12 4.14 13.72
CA PRO A 79 -9.24 3.74 12.63
C PRO A 79 -8.00 4.66 12.59
N THR A 80 -6.81 4.07 12.69
CA THR A 80 -5.53 4.79 12.67
C THR A 80 -5.15 5.28 11.27
N TYR A 81 -5.56 4.54 10.24
CA TYR A 81 -5.24 4.83 8.85
C TYR A 81 -6.50 4.86 8.00
N SER A 82 -6.53 5.81 7.07
CA SER A 82 -7.59 5.88 6.10
C SER A 82 -7.47 4.75 5.09
N ARG A 83 -8.58 4.08 4.74
CA ARG A 83 -8.57 2.96 3.78
C ARG A 83 -7.94 3.38 2.45
N LYS A 84 -8.28 4.59 1.99
CA LYS A 84 -7.73 5.22 0.79
C LYS A 84 -6.20 5.40 0.86
N TYR A 85 -5.68 5.83 2.02
CA TYR A 85 -4.24 5.92 2.24
C TYR A 85 -3.58 4.53 2.19
N VAL A 86 -4.16 3.52 2.85
CA VAL A 86 -3.65 2.13 2.84
C VAL A 86 -3.58 1.60 1.41
N ILE A 87 -4.65 1.75 0.63
CA ILE A 87 -4.69 1.33 -0.78
C ILE A 87 -3.63 2.07 -1.59
N LYS A 88 -3.54 3.40 -1.47
CA LYS A 88 -2.56 4.22 -2.19
C LYS A 88 -1.12 3.81 -1.84
N SER A 89 -0.83 3.59 -0.56
CA SER A 89 0.48 3.16 -0.08
C SER A 89 0.87 1.77 -0.57
N THR A 90 -0.09 0.91 -0.88
CA THR A 90 0.13 -0.44 -1.41
C THR A 90 0.27 -0.45 -2.93
N LEU A 91 -0.52 0.36 -3.64
CA LEU A 91 -0.58 0.35 -5.10
C LEU A 91 0.63 1.03 -5.76
N ILE A 92 1.17 2.08 -5.12
CA ILE A 92 2.37 2.80 -5.57
C ILE A 92 3.60 1.87 -5.68
N PRO A 93 4.03 1.13 -4.64
CA PRO A 93 5.21 0.28 -4.73
C PRO A 93 5.03 -0.87 -5.73
N ILE A 94 3.83 -1.44 -5.83
CA ILE A 94 3.52 -2.49 -6.81
C ILE A 94 3.74 -1.97 -8.24
N ALA A 95 3.26 -0.77 -8.55
CA ALA A 95 3.47 -0.15 -9.86
C ALA A 95 4.97 0.03 -10.19
N PHE A 96 5.77 0.47 -9.22
CA PHE A 96 7.22 0.61 -9.39
C PHE A 96 7.92 -0.72 -9.65
N ILE A 97 7.50 -1.80 -8.99
CA ILE A 97 8.05 -3.15 -9.22
C ILE A 97 7.80 -3.58 -10.66
N PHE A 98 6.59 -3.38 -11.21
CA PHE A 98 6.28 -3.72 -12.60
C PHE A 98 7.15 -2.96 -13.61
N VAL A 99 7.39 -1.66 -13.38
CA VAL A 99 8.27 -0.85 -14.23
C VAL A 99 9.71 -1.35 -14.16
N ALA A 100 10.22 -1.61 -12.95
CA ALA A 100 11.58 -2.10 -12.75
C ALA A 100 11.79 -3.47 -13.45
N VAL A 101 10.88 -4.41 -13.25
CA VAL A 101 10.93 -5.74 -13.89
C VAL A 101 10.94 -5.63 -15.42
N SER A 102 10.14 -4.74 -15.99
CA SER A 102 10.08 -4.53 -17.44
C SER A 102 11.40 -4.00 -17.99
N ILE A 103 12.07 -3.08 -17.28
CA ILE A 103 13.38 -2.54 -17.66
C ILE A 103 14.45 -3.64 -17.57
N PHE A 104 14.49 -4.39 -16.46
CA PHE A 104 15.44 -5.48 -16.28
C PHE A 104 15.28 -6.55 -17.36
N LEU A 105 14.04 -6.91 -17.69
CA LEU A 105 13.74 -7.86 -18.75
C LEU A 105 14.20 -7.33 -20.12
N GLY A 106 13.99 -6.05 -20.43
CA GLY A 106 14.47 -5.43 -21.66
C GLY A 106 16.00 -5.47 -21.79
N ILE A 107 16.72 -5.17 -20.72
CA ILE A 107 18.19 -5.24 -20.67
C ILE A 107 18.66 -6.69 -20.83
N ALA A 108 18.08 -7.62 -20.07
CA ALA A 108 18.40 -9.03 -20.13
C ALA A 108 18.13 -9.62 -21.53
N TYR A 109 17.01 -9.25 -22.15
CA TYR A 109 16.64 -9.67 -23.49
C TYR A 109 17.65 -9.18 -24.54
N LYS A 110 18.04 -7.90 -24.48
CA LYS A 110 19.07 -7.33 -25.39
C LYS A 110 20.40 -8.05 -25.25
N TYR A 111 20.85 -8.31 -24.02
CA TYR A 111 22.10 -9.02 -23.77
C TYR A 111 22.05 -10.48 -24.23
N SER A 112 20.92 -11.16 -24.00
CA SER A 112 20.69 -12.55 -24.42
C SER A 112 20.70 -12.71 -25.94
N SER A 113 20.02 -11.83 -26.68
CA SER A 113 20.00 -11.84 -28.15
C SER A 113 21.40 -11.66 -28.75
N LEU A 114 22.20 -10.76 -28.19
CA LEU A 114 23.62 -10.59 -28.56
C LEU A 114 24.46 -11.83 -28.23
N GLY A 115 24.23 -12.44 -27.07
CA GLY A 115 24.87 -13.69 -26.67
C GLY A 115 24.55 -14.84 -27.63
N PHE A 116 23.29 -14.96 -28.05
CA PHE A 116 22.83 -15.98 -28.98
C PHE A 116 23.49 -15.81 -30.36
N ARG A 117 23.54 -14.58 -30.88
CA ARG A 117 24.20 -14.27 -32.17
C ARG A 117 25.67 -14.65 -32.17
N LYS A 118 26.40 -14.33 -31.08
CA LYS A 118 27.83 -14.70 -30.94
C LYS A 118 28.03 -16.22 -30.86
N ARG A 119 27.15 -16.94 -30.15
CA ARG A 119 27.19 -18.41 -30.07
C ARG A 119 26.98 -19.05 -31.44
N PHE A 120 26.01 -18.56 -32.22
CA PHE A 120 25.72 -19.06 -33.56
C PHE A 120 26.90 -18.87 -34.53
N GLN A 121 27.50 -17.67 -34.56
CA GLN A 121 28.68 -17.40 -35.40
C GLN A 121 29.87 -18.31 -35.06
N LYS A 122 30.12 -18.54 -33.77
CA LYS A 122 31.19 -19.44 -33.30
C LYS A 122 30.96 -20.88 -33.73
N GLN A 123 29.70 -21.34 -33.75
CA GLN A 123 29.34 -22.69 -34.18
C GLN A 123 29.53 -22.87 -35.70
N CYS A 124 29.11 -21.90 -36.51
CA CYS A 124 29.34 -21.88 -37.96
C CYS A 124 30.85 -21.91 -38.31
N LEU A 125 31.68 -21.17 -37.58
CA LEU A 125 33.13 -21.16 -37.79
C LEU A 125 33.77 -22.53 -37.48
N ARG A 126 33.33 -23.20 -36.40
CA ARG A 126 33.81 -24.54 -36.02
C ARG A 126 33.50 -25.58 -37.10
N GLU A 127 32.31 -25.53 -37.68
CA GLU A 127 31.93 -26.44 -38.77
C GLU A 127 32.76 -26.21 -40.03
N ARG A 128 33.00 -24.95 -40.41
CA ARG A 128 33.87 -24.62 -41.55
C ARG A 128 35.29 -25.17 -41.38
N ILE A 129 35.89 -24.96 -40.20
CA ILE A 129 37.23 -25.49 -39.89
C ILE A 129 37.24 -27.04 -39.95
N LYS A 130 36.20 -27.71 -39.43
CA LYS A 130 36.07 -29.17 -39.49
C LYS A 130 36.00 -29.68 -40.94
N ASN A 131 35.25 -28.98 -41.80
CA ASN A 131 35.13 -29.34 -43.22
C ASN A 131 36.44 -29.12 -44.00
N ILE A 132 37.17 -28.03 -43.72
CA ILE A 132 38.49 -27.78 -44.33
C ILE A 132 39.50 -28.85 -43.91
N LYS A 133 39.56 -29.20 -42.62
CA LYS A 133 40.44 -30.28 -42.12
C LYS A 133 40.14 -31.61 -42.80
N LYS A 134 38.86 -31.97 -42.96
CA LYS A 134 38.46 -33.19 -43.70
C LYS A 134 38.96 -33.18 -45.15
N LYS A 135 38.79 -32.07 -45.88
CA LYS A 135 39.28 -31.94 -47.27
C LYS A 135 40.81 -32.09 -47.37
N LEU A 136 41.56 -31.49 -46.45
CA LEU A 136 43.03 -31.60 -46.44
C LEU A 136 43.52 -33.04 -46.18
N ILE A 137 42.84 -33.77 -45.29
CA ILE A 137 43.19 -35.18 -45.03
C ILE A 137 42.90 -36.04 -46.27
N ILE A 138 41.74 -35.84 -46.92
CA ILE A 138 41.37 -36.59 -48.13
C ILE A 138 42.37 -36.32 -49.27
N ASN A 139 42.72 -35.05 -49.52
CA ASN A 139 43.68 -34.67 -50.57
C ASN A 139 45.12 -35.11 -50.29
N LYS A 140 45.45 -35.59 -49.08
CA LYS A 140 46.76 -36.14 -48.73
C LYS A 140 46.82 -37.66 -48.89
N LEU A 141 45.66 -38.31 -48.99
CA LEU A 141 45.51 -39.76 -49.14
C LEU A 141 45.37 -40.21 -50.60
N PHE A 142 45.21 -39.27 -51.53
CA PHE A 142 45.25 -39.44 -52.98
C PHE A 142 46.46 -38.69 -53.53
#